data_AF-A0A2K5IWI8-F1
#
_entry.id   AF-A0A2K5IWI8-F1
#
_cell.length_a   1.000
_cell.length_b   1.000
_cell.length_c   1.000
_cell.angle_alpha   90.00
_cell.angle_beta   90.00
_cell.angle_gamma   90.00
#
_symmetry.space_group_name_H-M   'P 1'
#
loop_
_entity.id
_entity.type
_entity.pdbx_description
1 polymer ?
#
loop_
_entity_poly.entity_id
_entity_poly.type
_entity_poly.pdbx_seq_one_letter_code
_entity_poly.pdbx_strand_id
1 'polypeptide(L)'
;FRPSVVKDCIHAVLKEELANAEYSPEEMPQLTKHLSENIKDKLKEMGFDRYKMVVQVVIGEQRGEGVDSLFCVVAAFGCFYY
;
A
#
# COMPACT_ATOMS: atom_id res chain seq x y z
N PHE A 1 9.53 -6.32 -15.44
CA PHE A 1 9.01 -5.96 -14.12
C PHE A 1 10.20 -5.66 -13.21
N ARG A 2 10.36 -4.42 -12.70
CA ARG A 2 11.45 -4.05 -11.80
C ARG A 2 10.91 -3.99 -10.36
N PRO A 3 11.04 -5.07 -9.56
CA PRO A 3 10.44 -5.13 -8.24
C PRO A 3 10.99 -4.06 -7.28
N SER A 4 12.24 -3.64 -7.46
CA SER A 4 12.85 -2.59 -6.63
C SER A 4 12.11 -1.26 -6.72
N VAL A 5 11.78 -0.81 -7.94
CA VAL A 5 11.05 0.45 -8.18
C VAL A 5 9.65 0.40 -7.58
N VAL A 6 8.97 -0.73 -7.72
CA VAL A 6 7.64 -0.95 -7.13
C VAL A 6 7.71 -0.91 -5.61
N LYS A 7 8.71 -1.57 -5.01
CA LYS A 7 8.94 -1.57 -3.57
C LYS A 7 9.22 -0.17 -3.03
N ASP A 8 10.09 0.59 -3.70
CA ASP A 8 10.42 1.96 -3.31
C ASP A 8 9.21 2.89 -3.41
N CYS A 9 8.42 2.77 -4.48
CA CYS A 9 7.18 3.52 -4.65
C CYS A 9 6.16 3.21 -3.54
N ILE A 10 5.97 1.93 -3.21
CA ILE A 10 5.07 1.49 -2.14
C ILE A 10 5.55 2.03 -0.79
N HIS A 11 6.85 1.93 -0.48
CA HIS A 11 7.43 2.48 0.74
C HIS A 11 7.24 4.00 0.86
N ALA A 12 7.41 4.74 -0.25
CA ALA A 12 7.21 6.19 -0.24
C ALA A 12 5.75 6.56 0.07
N VAL A 13 4.79 5.93 -0.62
CA VAL A 13 3.34 6.16 -0.37
C VAL A 13 2.96 5.78 1.05
N LEU A 14 3.41 4.61 1.52
CA LEU A 14 3.13 4.16 2.89
C LEU A 14 3.67 5.15 3.92
N LYS A 15 4.89 5.65 3.72
CA LYS A 15 5.51 6.60 4.66
C LYS A 15 4.79 7.94 4.70
N GLU A 16 4.32 8.43 3.55
CA GLU A 16 3.57 9.69 3.46
C GLU A 16 2.17 9.56 4.10
N GLU A 17 1.45 8.48 3.78
CA GLU A 17 0.09 8.25 4.28
C GLU A 17 0.08 7.88 5.77
N LEU A 18 0.94 6.94 6.19
CA LEU A 18 1.03 6.51 7.59
C LEU A 18 1.64 7.57 8.52
N ALA A 19 2.37 8.55 7.99
CA ALA A 19 2.87 9.66 8.82
C ALA A 19 1.73 10.54 9.36
N ASN A 20 0.60 10.59 8.67
CA ASN A 20 -0.56 11.40 9.07
C ASN A 20 -1.76 10.55 9.51
N ALA A 21 -1.68 9.23 9.39
CA ALA A 21 -2.78 8.32 9.70
C ALA A 21 -2.74 7.87 11.16
N GLU A 22 -3.79 8.21 11.90
CA GLU A 22 -4.09 7.60 13.20
C GLU A 22 -5.01 6.39 13.01
N TYR A 23 -4.88 5.37 13.86
CA TYR A 23 -5.74 4.19 13.76
C TYR A 23 -7.17 4.52 14.23
N SER A 24 -8.03 4.88 13.28
CA SER A 24 -9.47 5.02 13.49
C SER A 24 -10.23 3.88 12.79
N PRO A 25 -10.97 3.02 13.52
CA PRO A 25 -11.70 1.91 12.92
C PRO A 25 -12.77 2.36 11.91
N GLU A 26 -13.24 3.60 11.99
CA GLU A 26 -14.20 4.19 11.04
C GLU A 26 -13.52 4.62 9.74
N GLU A 27 -12.29 5.14 9.82
CA GLU A 27 -11.55 5.67 8.67
C GLU A 27 -10.64 4.63 8.01
N MET A 28 -10.23 3.59 8.74
CA MET A 28 -9.41 2.49 8.22
C MET A 28 -9.88 1.90 6.88
N PRO A 29 -11.16 1.56 6.66
CA PRO A 29 -11.60 1.04 5.38
C PRO A 29 -11.49 2.07 4.24
N GLN A 30 -11.73 3.35 4.53
CA GLN A 30 -11.58 4.42 3.55
C GLN A 30 -10.11 4.64 3.20
N LEU A 31 -9.25 4.72 4.22
CA LEU A 31 -7.80 4.86 4.08
C LEU A 31 -7.20 3.69 3.30
N THR A 32 -7.57 2.45 3.64
CA THR A 32 -7.11 1.22 2.95
C THR A 32 -7.47 1.27 1.46
N LYS A 33 -8.70 1.68 1.14
CA LYS A 33 -9.16 1.81 -0.25
C LYS A 33 -8.38 2.92 -0.97
N HIS A 34 -8.25 4.08 -0.34
CA HIS A 34 -7.49 5.20 -0.89
C HIS A 34 -6.03 4.81 -1.19
N LEU A 35 -5.35 4.16 -0.24
CA LEU A 35 -4.00 3.63 -0.41
C LEU A 35 -3.91 2.66 -1.60
N SER A 36 -4.88 1.76 -1.72
CA SER A 36 -4.91 0.76 -2.80
C SER A 36 -5.06 1.41 -4.18
N GLU A 37 -5.88 2.45 -4.29
CA GLU A 37 -6.10 3.22 -5.51
C GLU A 37 -4.86 4.06 -5.85
N ASN A 38 -4.32 4.78 -4.87
CA ASN A 38 -3.14 5.63 -5.04
C ASN A 38 -1.90 4.82 -5.48
N ILE A 39 -1.66 3.66 -4.86
CA ILE A 39 -0.58 2.74 -5.25
C ILE A 39 -0.82 2.21 -6.67
N LYS A 40 -2.05 1.82 -7.00
CA LYS A 40 -2.40 1.34 -8.34
C LYS A 40 -2.18 2.41 -9.39
N ASP A 41 -2.54 3.66 -9.11
CA ASP A 41 -2.38 4.77 -10.05
C ASP A 41 -0.90 5.14 -10.24
N LYS A 42 -0.10 5.23 -9.17
CA LYS A 42 1.37 5.38 -9.31
C LYS A 42 2.00 4.26 -10.14
N LEU A 43 1.54 3.02 -9.97
CA LEU A 43 2.03 1.89 -10.77
C LEU A 43 1.66 2.04 -12.26
N LYS A 44 0.47 2.53 -12.59
CA LYS A 44 0.09 2.85 -13.98
C LYS A 44 0.95 3.98 -14.55
N GLU A 45 1.16 5.06 -13.79
CA GLU A 45 1.97 6.22 -14.21
C GLU A 45 3.44 5.82 -14.51
N MET A 46 3.98 4.88 -13.74
CA MET A 46 5.31 4.31 -13.99
C MET A 46 5.39 3.39 -15.22
N GLY A 47 4.28 3.19 -15.97
CA GLY A 47 4.23 2.38 -17.17
C GLY A 47 4.05 0.87 -16.91
N PHE A 48 3.53 0.51 -15.74
CA PHE A 48 3.12 -0.86 -15.44
C PHE A 48 1.63 -1.13 -15.78
N ASP A 49 0.95 -0.21 -16.45
CA ASP A 49 -0.45 -0.35 -16.90
C ASP A 49 -0.70 -1.58 -17.77
N ARG A 50 0.33 -2.01 -18.53
CA ARG A 50 0.31 -3.21 -19.37
C ARG A 50 0.28 -4.52 -18.57
N TYR A 51 0.45 -4.47 -17.24
CA TYR A 51 0.41 -5.64 -16.37
C TYR A 51 -0.88 -5.65 -15.54
N LYS A 52 -1.51 -6.83 -15.43
CA LYS A 52 -2.64 -7.02 -14.51
C LYS A 52 -2.10 -7.16 -13.08
N MET A 53 -2.00 -6.02 -12.40
CA MET A 53 -1.56 -5.94 -11.01
C MET A 53 -2.74 -6.02 -10.05
N VAL A 54 -2.61 -6.89 -9.06
CA VAL A 54 -3.52 -6.95 -7.91
C VAL A 54 -2.79 -6.39 -6.71
N VAL A 55 -3.31 -5.29 -6.15
CA VAL A 55 -2.78 -4.66 -4.93
C VAL A 55 -3.70 -5.04 -3.78
N GLN A 56 -3.16 -5.69 -2.76
CA GLN A 56 -3.84 -5.98 -1.50
C GLN A 56 -3.20 -5.13 -0.41
N VAL A 57 -4.03 -4.36 0.29
CA VAL A 57 -3.61 -3.51 1.40
C VAL A 57 -4.25 -4.06 2.67
N VAL A 58 -3.44 -4.34 3.68
CA VAL A 58 -3.89 -4.80 5.00
C VAL A 58 -3.31 -3.84 6.02
N ILE A 59 -4.18 -3.18 6.79
CA ILE A 59 -3.76 -2.32 7.89
C ILE A 59 -3.99 -3.10 9.19
N GLY A 60 -2.95 -3.18 10.02
CA GLY A 60 -2.99 -3.82 11.33
C GLY A 60 -2.34 -2.92 12.38
N GLU A 61 -2.86 -2.94 13.59
CA GLU A 61 -2.27 -2.29 14.76
C GLU A 61 -1.40 -3.33 15.48
N GLN A 62 -0.11 -3.05 15.66
CA GLN A 62 0.75 -3.84 16.53
C GLN A 62 0.64 -3.29 17.95
N ARG A 63 -0.13 -3.98 18.80
CA ARG A 63 -0.16 -3.74 20.26
C ARG A 63 0.89 -4.60 20.94
N GLY A 64 2.03 -4.02 21.32
CA GLY A 64 3.10 -4.68 22.08
C GLY A 64 4.15 -3.70 22.61
N GLU A 65 4.73 -4.00 23.79
CA GLU A 65 5.80 -3.21 24.46
C GLU A 65 5.53 -1.70 24.67
N GLY A 66 4.27 -1.29 24.77
CA GLY A 66 3.92 0.11 25.07
C GLY A 66 4.07 1.07 23.89
N VAL A 67 4.20 0.54 22.67
CA VAL A 67 4.16 1.31 21.42
C VAL A 67 2.99 0.81 20.57
N ASP A 68 1.94 1.61 20.45
CA ASP A 68 0.85 1.37 19.49
C ASP A 68 1.36 1.77 18.10
N SER A 69 1.87 0.79 17.34
CA SER A 69 2.44 1.04 16.00
C SER A 69 1.50 0.51 14.92
N LEU A 70 1.02 1.40 14.06
CA LEU A 70 0.24 1.01 12.90
C LEU A 70 1.17 0.45 11.81
N PHE A 71 0.95 -0.79 11.39
CA PHE A 71 1.64 -1.37 10.25
C PHE A 71 0.67 -1.59 9.09
N CYS A 72 1.07 -1.20 7.89
CA CYS A 72 0.33 -1.52 6.68
C CYS A 72 1.17 -2.43 5.80
N VAL A 73 0.62 -3.61 5.50
CA VAL A 73 1.21 -4.57 4.57
C VAL A 73 0.56 -4.39 3.23
N VAL A 74 1.36 -4.01 2.24
CA VAL A 74 0.93 -3.94 0.85
C VAL A 74 1.56 -5.09 0.08
N ALA A 75 0.73 -5.93 -0.53
CA ALA A 75 1.14 -6.97 -1.46
C ALA A 75 0.69 -6.61 -2.88
N ALA A 76 1.64 -6.41 -3.79
CA ALA A 76 1.35 -6.21 -5.21
C ALA A 76 1.72 -7.48 -5.98
N PHE A 77 0.72 -8.27 -6.37
CA PHE A 77 0.89 -9.43 -7.23
C PHE A 77 0.74 -9.01 -8.69
N GLY A 78 1.84 -9.02 -9.43
CA GLY A 78 1.80 -8.91 -10.89
C GLY A 78 1.48 -10.26 -11.50
N CYS A 79 0.24 -10.50 -11.92
CA CYS A 79 -0.04 -11.62 -12.82
C CYS A 79 0.44 -11.22 -14.21
N PHE A 80 1.56 -11.80 -14.65
CA PHE A 80 1.88 -11.89 -16.08
C PHE A 80 0.83 -12.81 -16.72
N TYR A 81 -0.29 -12.23 -17.16
CA TYR A 81 -1.08 -12.87 -18.20
C TYR A 81 -0.27 -12.74 -19.48
N TYR A 82 0.28 -13.87 -19.93
CA TYR A 82 0.82 -14.04 -21.27
C TYR A 82 -0.34 -13.96 -22.27
#